data_AF-A0A8S3X843-F1
#
_entry.id   AF-A0A8S3X843-F1
#
_cell.length_a   1.000
_cell.length_b   1.000
_cell.length_c   1.000
_cell.angle_alpha   90.00
_cell.angle_beta   90.00
_cell.angle_gamma   90.00
#
_symmetry.space_group_name_H-M   'P 1'
#
loop_
_entity.id
_entity.type
_entity.pdbx_description
1 polymer ?
#
loop_
_entity_poly.entity_id
_entity_poly.type
_entity_poly.pdbx_seq_one_letter_code
_entity_poly.pdbx_strand_id
1 'polypeptide(L)'
;MTSGKKDCITLNKQKKQKRFLKDSLLNLHKKFLKKYDYNVSYSYFCKAKPFWVIVPTEKDRETCMCKIHENVDLLAKALHKNEIIVEKSANEILSSSVCNIYNIKCLENKCRVCINKGLTVREFKNSIEIEYQMWGSGLKEVRTKNGLRIIKITEKKQFRGKPREVLLLLLKLLIKFYVHNANIVNQYECTTKLKREPESNSVVIHMDFSENYSIKYNTEIQSLHFGGSRMQISLHTSVIYLSSSSTPISFCTYSDSVRHDAAAVWGHIIPILRYIEKTAP
;
A
#
# COMPACT_ATOMS: atom_id res chain seq x y z
N MET A 1 5.81 -4.22 -4.82
CA MET A 1 5.38 -4.45 -6.22
C MET A 1 5.49 -5.93 -6.51
N THR A 2 4.38 -6.65 -6.40
CA THR A 2 4.28 -8.05 -6.79
C THR A 2 3.06 -8.25 -7.66
N SER A 3 3.20 -9.06 -8.71
CA SER A 3 2.06 -9.48 -9.52
C SER A 3 1.17 -10.42 -8.71
N GLY A 4 -0.15 -10.26 -8.79
CA GLY A 4 -1.08 -11.27 -8.29
C GLY A 4 -0.83 -12.64 -8.92
N LYS A 5 -1.22 -13.74 -8.24
CA LYS A 5 -1.03 -15.11 -8.76
C LYS A 5 -1.72 -15.35 -10.11
N LYS A 6 -2.80 -14.62 -10.39
CA LYS A 6 -3.56 -14.68 -11.65
C LYS A 6 -3.13 -13.62 -12.68
N ASP A 7 -2.23 -12.72 -12.30
CA ASP A 7 -1.77 -11.65 -13.17
C ASP A 7 -0.65 -12.16 -14.09
N CYS A 8 -1.08 -12.80 -15.19
CA CYS A 8 -0.21 -13.47 -16.15
C CYS A 8 -0.28 -12.78 -17.52
N ILE A 9 0.79 -12.95 -18.29
CA ILE A 9 0.86 -12.56 -19.70
C ILE A 9 1.23 -13.79 -20.53
N THR A 10 0.61 -13.91 -21.70
CA THR A 10 0.86 -15.01 -22.64
C THR A 10 1.46 -14.45 -23.91
N LEU A 11 2.60 -14.98 -24.32
CA LEU A 11 3.22 -14.71 -25.61
C LEU A 11 3.69 -16.04 -26.20
N ASN A 12 3.47 -16.26 -27.50
CA ASN A 12 3.88 -17.51 -28.19
C ASN A 12 3.43 -18.78 -27.47
N LYS A 13 2.16 -18.83 -27.03
CA LYS A 13 1.55 -19.93 -26.25
C LYS A 13 2.22 -20.21 -24.89
N GLN A 14 3.19 -19.41 -24.45
CA GLN A 14 3.78 -19.51 -23.12
C GLN A 14 3.11 -18.54 -22.17
N LYS A 15 2.39 -19.06 -21.18
CA LYS A 15 1.80 -18.28 -20.08
C LYS A 15 2.83 -18.12 -18.97
N LYS A 16 3.14 -16.87 -18.60
CA LYS A 16 4.07 -16.54 -17.53
C LYS A 16 3.43 -15.53 -16.58
N GLN A 17 3.68 -15.66 -15.28
CA GLN A 17 3.28 -14.65 -14.31
C GLN A 17 4.04 -13.35 -14.60
N LYS A 18 3.33 -12.21 -14.58
CA LYS A 18 3.98 -10.90 -14.72
C LYS A 18 5.03 -10.71 -13.63
N ARG A 19 6.08 -9.97 -13.92
CA ARG A 19 7.08 -9.52 -12.93
C ARG A 19 7.39 -8.06 -13.19
N PHE A 20 7.21 -7.22 -12.18
CA PHE A 20 7.46 -5.79 -12.35
C PHE A 20 8.94 -5.47 -12.19
N LEU A 21 9.45 -4.58 -13.03
CA LEU A 21 10.77 -4.01 -12.88
C LEU A 21 10.85 -3.23 -11.56
N LYS A 22 11.92 -3.47 -10.79
CA LYS A 22 12.18 -2.79 -9.51
C LYS A 22 13.06 -1.54 -9.65
N ASP A 23 13.62 -1.30 -10.84
CA ASP A 23 14.54 -0.21 -11.14
C ASP A 23 14.44 0.10 -12.64
N SER A 24 15.00 1.23 -13.08
CA SER A 24 15.05 1.58 -14.50
C SER A 24 15.91 0.59 -15.29
N LEU A 25 15.55 0.31 -16.55
CA LEU A 25 16.35 -0.55 -17.42
C LEU A 25 17.79 -0.04 -17.57
N LEU A 26 17.97 1.29 -17.55
CA LEU A 26 19.28 1.92 -17.59
C LEU A 26 20.13 1.56 -16.36
N ASN A 27 19.56 1.66 -15.15
CA ASN A 27 20.29 1.29 -13.93
C ASN A 27 20.54 -0.22 -13.85
N LEU A 28 19.58 -1.04 -14.29
CA LEU A 28 19.74 -2.48 -14.35
C LEU A 28 20.83 -2.90 -15.33
N HIS A 29 20.94 -2.22 -16.48
CA HIS A 29 22.01 -2.43 -17.45
C HIS A 29 23.38 -2.08 -16.85
N LYS A 30 23.51 -0.91 -16.20
CA LYS A 30 24.73 -0.53 -15.47
C LYS A 30 25.12 -1.56 -14.40
N LYS A 31 24.15 -2.04 -13.63
CA LYS A 31 24.35 -3.10 -12.61
C LYS A 31 24.76 -4.43 -13.24
N PHE A 32 24.19 -4.79 -14.39
CA PHE A 32 24.51 -6.01 -15.12
C PHE A 32 25.96 -6.00 -15.62
N LEU A 33 26.39 -4.93 -16.29
CA LEU A 33 27.77 -4.76 -16.76
C LEU A 33 28.79 -4.74 -15.62
N LYS A 34 28.42 -4.19 -14.45
CA LYS A 34 29.30 -4.19 -13.27
C LYS A 34 29.41 -5.57 -12.62
N LYS A 35 28.34 -6.36 -12.68
CA LYS A 35 28.26 -7.66 -12.00
C LYS A 35 28.81 -8.80 -12.85
N TYR A 36 28.68 -8.70 -14.17
CA TYR A 36 29.09 -9.75 -15.09
C TYR A 36 29.98 -9.15 -16.17
N ASP A 37 31.04 -9.88 -16.51
CA ASP A 37 32.00 -9.51 -17.55
C ASP A 37 31.47 -9.84 -18.96
N TYR A 38 30.35 -9.23 -19.31
CA TYR A 38 29.73 -9.32 -20.64
C TYR A 38 29.63 -7.93 -21.25
N ASN A 39 30.02 -7.79 -22.51
CA ASN A 39 29.91 -6.53 -23.22
C ASN A 39 28.60 -6.48 -24.02
N VAL A 40 27.53 -6.01 -23.38
CA VAL A 40 26.18 -5.95 -23.96
C VAL A 40 25.72 -4.50 -24.11
N SER A 41 25.26 -4.12 -25.30
CA SER A 41 24.70 -2.79 -25.53
C SER A 41 23.36 -2.60 -24.81
N TYR A 42 23.05 -1.35 -24.43
CA TYR A 42 21.78 -1.01 -23.78
C TYR A 42 20.57 -1.43 -24.62
N SER A 43 20.64 -1.24 -25.94
CA SER A 43 19.57 -1.62 -26.87
C SER A 43 19.32 -3.13 -26.86
N TYR A 44 20.39 -3.93 -26.91
CA TYR A 44 20.26 -5.39 -26.85
C TYR A 44 19.75 -5.84 -25.48
N PHE A 45 20.24 -5.26 -24.39
CA PHE A 45 19.77 -5.56 -23.03
C PHE A 45 18.26 -5.33 -22.88
N CYS A 46 17.74 -4.22 -23.42
CA CYS A 46 16.31 -3.93 -23.41
C CYS A 46 15.49 -4.93 -24.24
N LYS A 47 16.01 -5.38 -25.40
CA LYS A 47 15.36 -6.39 -26.25
C LYS A 47 15.36 -7.78 -25.61
N ALA A 48 16.45 -8.13 -24.92
CA ALA A 48 16.60 -9.40 -24.21
C ALA A 48 15.74 -9.50 -22.94
N LYS A 49 15.10 -8.40 -22.51
CA LYS A 49 14.17 -8.39 -21.39
C LYS A 49 13.03 -9.39 -21.64
N PRO A 50 12.83 -10.38 -20.75
CA PRO A 50 11.73 -11.34 -20.91
C PRO A 50 10.37 -10.64 -21.04
N PHE A 51 9.50 -11.19 -21.89
CA PHE A 51 8.20 -10.56 -22.19
C PHE A 51 7.29 -10.44 -20.95
N TRP A 52 7.49 -11.32 -19.97
CA TRP A 52 6.74 -11.30 -18.71
C TRP A 52 7.31 -10.33 -17.67
N VAL A 53 8.41 -9.64 -17.97
CA VAL A 53 8.96 -8.57 -17.13
C VAL A 53 8.46 -7.22 -17.63
N ILE A 54 7.62 -6.54 -16.85
CA ILE A 54 6.86 -5.37 -17.29
C ILE A 54 7.30 -4.13 -16.49
N VAL A 55 7.26 -2.96 -17.13
CA VAL A 55 7.42 -1.67 -16.44
C VAL A 55 6.16 -1.41 -15.62
N PRO A 56 6.26 -1.18 -14.30
CA PRO A 56 5.09 -0.89 -13.48
C PRO A 56 4.44 0.43 -13.90
N THR A 57 3.12 0.43 -14.02
CA THR A 57 2.27 1.62 -14.14
C THR A 57 1.89 2.15 -12.75
N GLU A 58 1.21 3.31 -12.67
CA GLU A 58 0.72 3.85 -11.39
C GLU A 58 -0.18 2.86 -10.64
N LYS A 59 -0.97 2.08 -11.39
CA LYS A 59 -1.85 1.04 -10.83
C LYS A 59 -1.10 -0.14 -10.23
N ASP A 60 0.16 -0.35 -10.60
CA ASP A 60 1.00 -1.46 -10.16
C ASP A 60 1.85 -1.10 -8.93
N ARG A 61 1.78 0.16 -8.46
CA ARG A 61 2.53 0.62 -7.30
C ARG A 61 1.86 0.11 -6.02
N GLU A 62 2.40 -0.96 -5.47
CA GLU A 62 2.11 -1.39 -4.09
C GLU A 62 2.82 -0.45 -3.09
N THR A 63 2.34 0.78 -2.97
CA THR A 63 2.74 1.70 -1.90
C THR A 63 1.62 1.77 -0.87
N CYS A 64 1.97 1.75 0.42
CA CYS A 64 0.99 2.02 1.47
C CYS A 64 0.39 3.40 1.22
N MET A 65 -0.91 3.47 0.96
CA MET A 65 -1.67 4.73 0.84
C MET A 65 -2.16 5.22 2.21
N CYS A 66 -1.53 4.74 3.27
CA CYS A 66 -1.85 5.12 4.63
C CYS A 66 -1.36 6.55 4.92
N LYS A 67 -2.13 7.25 5.75
CA LYS A 67 -1.82 8.59 6.23
C LYS A 67 -0.39 8.71 6.81
N ILE A 68 0.13 7.65 7.43
CA ILE A 68 1.46 7.65 8.06
C ILE A 68 2.56 7.76 6.99
N HIS A 69 2.61 6.84 6.01
CA HIS A 69 3.59 6.91 4.92
C HIS A 69 3.45 8.20 4.12
N GLU A 70 2.22 8.57 3.76
CA GLU A 70 1.97 9.74 2.92
C GLU A 70 2.38 11.04 3.62
N ASN A 71 2.10 11.20 4.92
CA ASN A 71 2.52 12.40 5.65
C ASN A 71 4.03 12.49 5.83
N VAL A 72 4.70 11.37 6.09
CA VAL A 72 6.18 11.33 6.15
C VAL A 72 6.77 11.70 4.80
N ASP A 73 6.20 11.18 3.71
CA ASP A 73 6.66 11.45 2.35
C ASP A 73 6.46 12.93 1.96
N LEU A 74 5.29 13.51 2.27
CA LEU A 74 5.02 14.93 2.01
C LEU A 74 5.95 15.86 2.80
N LEU A 75 6.24 15.54 4.07
CA LEU A 75 7.20 16.31 4.87
C LEU A 75 8.63 16.13 4.35
N ALA A 76 9.03 14.91 3.99
CA ALA A 76 10.34 14.64 3.41
C ALA A 76 10.56 15.46 2.13
N LYS A 77 9.58 15.47 1.23
CA LYS A 77 9.60 16.29 0.01
C LYS A 77 9.74 17.78 0.30
N ALA A 78 9.00 18.31 1.28
CA ALA A 78 9.08 19.72 1.65
C ALA A 78 10.45 20.09 2.21
N LEU A 79 11.00 19.27 3.11
CA LEU A 79 12.32 19.50 3.71
C LEU A 79 13.45 19.32 2.69
N HIS A 80 13.35 18.33 1.81
CA HIS A 80 14.32 18.10 0.73
C HIS A 80 14.33 19.26 -0.28
N LYS A 81 13.15 19.76 -0.69
CA LYS A 81 13.02 20.90 -1.58
C LYS A 81 13.70 22.16 -1.03
N ASN A 82 13.72 22.32 0.29
CA ASN A 82 14.38 23.43 0.98
C ASN A 82 15.80 23.07 1.45
N GLU A 83 16.38 21.98 0.93
CA GLU A 83 17.75 21.53 1.18
C GLU A 83 18.08 21.26 2.66
N ILE A 84 17.08 20.99 3.49
CA ILE A 84 17.25 20.72 4.93
C ILE A 84 17.68 19.26 5.17
N ILE A 85 17.18 18.34 4.34
CA ILE A 85 17.52 16.91 4.41
C ILE A 85 17.96 16.40 3.03
N VAL A 86 18.72 15.31 3.01
CA VAL A 86 19.21 14.72 1.75
C VAL A 86 18.14 13.85 1.10
N GLU A 87 17.35 13.14 1.89
CA GLU A 87 16.38 12.15 1.45
C GLU A 87 15.11 12.80 0.91
N LYS A 88 14.63 12.33 -0.26
CA LYS A 88 13.50 12.96 -0.96
C LYS A 88 12.14 12.31 -0.71
N SER A 89 12.13 11.18 0.00
CA SER A 89 10.93 10.35 0.20
C SER A 89 10.98 9.58 1.51
N ALA A 90 9.82 9.11 1.97
CA ALA A 90 9.71 8.27 3.16
C ALA A 90 10.54 6.97 3.03
N ASN A 91 10.60 6.38 1.83
CA ASN A 91 11.38 5.17 1.57
C ASN A 91 12.89 5.41 1.60
N GLU A 92 13.35 6.58 1.15
CA GLU A 92 14.77 6.95 1.24
C GLU A 92 15.19 7.17 2.70
N ILE A 93 14.37 7.88 3.49
CA ILE A 93 14.59 8.02 4.94
C ILE A 93 14.68 6.66 5.62
N LEU A 94 13.75 5.75 5.30
CA LEU A 94 13.77 4.39 5.84
C LEU A 94 15.06 3.65 5.44
N SER A 95 15.44 3.74 4.17
CA SER A 95 16.60 3.00 3.65
C SER A 95 17.94 3.55 4.15
N SER A 96 18.04 4.86 4.44
CA SER A 96 19.26 5.48 4.94
C SER A 96 19.43 5.30 6.46
N SER A 97 18.32 5.25 7.20
CA SER A 97 18.32 5.15 8.67
C SER A 97 18.54 3.73 9.21
N VAL A 98 18.16 2.68 8.49
CA VAL A 98 18.31 1.30 8.97
C VAL A 98 19.22 0.44 8.10
N CYS A 99 19.85 -0.57 8.70
CA CYS A 99 20.67 -1.54 7.96
C CYS A 99 19.85 -2.41 7.00
N ASN A 100 18.64 -2.78 7.39
CA ASN A 100 17.76 -3.63 6.61
C ASN A 100 16.29 -3.29 6.91
N ILE A 101 15.57 -2.85 5.88
CA ILE A 101 14.15 -2.46 5.95
C ILE A 101 13.18 -3.63 6.14
N TYR A 102 13.67 -4.88 6.06
CA TYR A 102 12.92 -6.10 6.35
C TYR A 102 13.29 -6.71 7.69
N ASN A 103 14.17 -6.07 8.47
CA ASN A 103 14.55 -6.57 9.79
C ASN A 103 13.79 -5.81 10.88
N ILE A 104 12.90 -6.51 11.59
CA ILE A 104 12.05 -5.94 12.64
C ILE A 104 12.90 -5.25 13.73
N LYS A 105 14.01 -5.84 14.16
CA LYS A 105 14.90 -5.22 15.18
C LYS A 105 15.49 -3.89 14.71
N CYS A 106 15.77 -3.73 13.42
CA CYS A 106 16.23 -2.47 12.87
C CYS A 106 15.14 -1.40 12.93
N LEU A 107 13.91 -1.77 12.53
CA LEU A 107 12.76 -0.87 12.52
C LEU A 107 12.26 -0.52 13.94
N GLU A 108 12.50 -1.38 14.93
CA GLU A 108 12.15 -1.10 16.33
C GLU A 108 13.24 -0.34 17.11
N ASN A 109 14.30 0.14 16.44
CA ASN A 109 15.47 0.76 17.10
C ASN A 109 16.18 -0.15 18.14
N LYS A 110 16.13 -1.46 17.95
CA LYS A 110 16.80 -2.46 18.80
C LYS A 110 18.07 -3.05 18.16
N CYS A 111 18.41 -2.62 16.94
CA CYS A 111 19.59 -3.10 16.23
C CYS A 111 20.84 -2.35 16.67
N ARG A 112 21.83 -3.08 17.21
CA ARG A 112 23.10 -2.51 17.69
C ARG A 112 23.91 -1.75 16.63
N VAL A 113 23.67 -2.01 15.34
CA VAL A 113 24.42 -1.41 14.23
C VAL A 113 23.81 -0.09 13.76
N CYS A 114 22.47 0.00 13.65
CA CYS A 114 21.80 1.20 13.16
C CYS A 114 21.09 2.03 14.23
N ILE A 115 21.14 1.64 15.51
CA ILE A 115 20.49 2.40 16.60
C ILE A 115 20.93 3.87 16.66
N ASN A 116 22.16 4.16 16.26
CA ASN A 116 22.72 5.52 16.22
C ASN A 116 22.68 6.15 14.83
N LYS A 117 22.09 5.48 13.82
CA LYS A 117 21.93 6.07 12.49
C LYS A 117 20.72 7.00 12.50
N GLY A 118 21.01 8.30 12.55
CA GLY A 118 20.01 9.36 12.44
C GLY A 118 19.77 9.80 11.00
N LEU A 119 18.76 10.65 10.84
CA LEU A 119 18.53 11.41 9.61
C LEU A 119 19.65 12.44 9.43
N THR A 120 20.18 12.56 8.21
CA THR A 120 21.21 13.57 7.92
C THR A 120 20.54 14.91 7.68
N VAL A 121 20.79 15.88 8.57
CA VAL A 121 20.25 17.24 8.49
C VAL A 121 21.38 18.19 8.09
N ARG A 122 21.14 19.02 7.06
CA ARG A 122 22.07 20.06 6.61
C ARG A 122 21.85 21.34 7.43
N GLU A 123 22.80 22.26 7.38
CA GLU A 123 22.61 23.58 7.98
C GLU A 123 21.52 24.35 7.21
N PHE A 124 20.59 25.01 7.93
CA PHE A 124 19.49 25.74 7.33
C PHE A 124 19.16 27.02 8.09
N LYS A 125 18.65 28.02 7.36
CA LYS A 125 18.15 29.27 7.95
C LYS A 125 16.75 29.04 8.50
N ASN A 126 16.59 29.12 9.82
CA ASN A 126 15.29 28.96 10.46
C ASN A 126 14.42 30.24 10.44
N SER A 127 14.90 31.33 9.83
CA SER A 127 14.16 32.61 9.80
C SER A 127 13.04 32.63 8.77
N ILE A 128 13.15 31.87 7.67
CA ILE A 128 12.21 31.88 6.54
C ILE A 128 11.27 30.68 6.67
N GLU A 129 9.97 30.93 6.62
CA GLU A 129 8.98 29.84 6.65
C GLU A 129 8.99 29.04 5.35
N ILE A 130 8.69 27.74 5.48
CA ILE A 130 8.55 26.83 4.36
C ILE A 130 7.13 26.32 4.25
N GLU A 131 6.71 26.02 3.02
CA GLU A 131 5.41 25.41 2.76
C GLU A 131 5.50 23.89 2.80
N TYR A 132 4.52 23.26 3.43
CA TYR A 132 4.40 21.80 3.46
C TYR A 132 2.94 21.35 3.43
N GLN A 133 2.72 20.08 3.07
CA GLN A 133 1.39 19.49 3.01
C GLN A 133 1.27 18.30 3.95
N MET A 134 0.10 18.08 4.52
CA MET A 134 -0.20 16.87 5.28
C MET A 134 -1.69 16.53 5.20
N TRP A 135 -1.98 15.24 5.23
CA TRP A 135 -3.31 14.73 5.49
C TRP A 135 -3.67 14.92 6.95
N GLY A 136 -4.83 15.51 7.19
CA GLY A 136 -5.48 15.68 8.49
C GLY A 136 -6.88 15.10 8.47
N SER A 137 -7.42 14.77 9.65
CA SER A 137 -8.84 14.42 9.77
C SER A 137 -9.50 15.48 10.65
N GLY A 138 -10.59 16.07 10.18
CA GLY A 138 -11.35 17.10 10.89
C GLY A 138 -12.84 16.83 10.81
N LEU A 139 -13.62 17.48 11.65
CA LEU A 139 -15.07 17.49 11.56
C LEU A 139 -15.49 18.69 10.70
N LYS A 140 -16.39 18.47 9.76
CA LYS A 140 -16.99 19.54 8.95
C LYS A 140 -18.50 19.43 9.04
N GLU A 141 -19.15 20.54 9.30
CA GLU A 141 -20.60 20.63 9.16
C GLU A 141 -20.96 20.70 7.69
N VAL A 142 -21.81 19.76 7.27
CA VAL A 142 -22.36 19.73 5.91
C VAL A 142 -23.87 19.81 6.02
N ARG A 143 -24.45 20.77 5.29
CA ARG A 143 -25.90 20.84 5.09
C ARG A 143 -26.33 19.70 4.19
N THR A 144 -27.12 18.79 4.75
CA THR A 144 -27.82 17.75 4.00
C THR A 144 -29.30 18.13 3.84
N LYS A 145 -30.03 17.41 2.99
CA LYS A 145 -31.49 17.57 2.85
C LYS A 145 -32.25 17.40 4.18
N ASN A 146 -31.66 16.70 5.14
CA ASN A 146 -32.25 16.40 6.45
C ASN A 146 -31.65 17.25 7.59
N GLY A 147 -30.97 18.35 7.26
CA GLY A 147 -30.36 19.27 8.23
C GLY A 147 -28.83 19.24 8.27
N LEU A 148 -28.28 19.92 9.28
CA LEU A 148 -26.83 19.98 9.52
C LEU A 148 -26.33 18.63 10.05
N ARG A 149 -25.35 18.06 9.36
CA ARG A 149 -24.68 16.84 9.80
C ARG A 149 -23.20 17.11 9.94
N ILE A 150 -22.64 16.78 11.10
CA ILE A 150 -21.21 16.80 11.32
C ILE A 150 -20.63 15.52 10.71
N ILE A 151 -19.77 15.67 9.71
CA ILE A 151 -19.08 14.54 9.08
C ILE A 151 -17.59 14.63 9.32
N LYS A 152 -16.95 13.49 9.53
CA LYS A 152 -15.50 13.39 9.60
C LYS A 152 -14.94 13.41 8.18
N ILE A 153 -14.13 14.41 7.86
CA ILE A 153 -13.46 14.55 6.57
C ILE A 153 -11.98 14.32 6.78
N THR A 154 -11.38 13.53 5.89
CA THR A 154 -9.93 13.44 5.77
C THR A 154 -9.52 14.21 4.53
N GLU A 155 -8.69 15.24 4.71
CA GLU A 155 -8.29 16.14 3.62
C GLU A 155 -6.81 16.46 3.72
N LYS A 156 -6.19 16.69 2.55
CA LYS A 156 -4.82 17.16 2.44
C LYS A 156 -4.83 18.68 2.57
N LYS A 157 -4.12 19.19 3.57
CA LYS A 157 -4.01 20.63 3.86
C LYS A 157 -2.62 21.13 3.55
N GLN A 158 -2.53 22.39 3.16
CA GLN A 158 -1.29 23.14 3.02
C GLN A 158 -1.05 23.96 4.28
N PHE A 159 0.19 24.00 4.73
CA PHE A 159 0.64 24.67 5.94
C PHE A 159 1.90 25.48 5.64
N ARG A 160 2.18 26.45 6.52
CA ARG A 160 3.44 27.19 6.59
C ARG A 160 4.00 27.06 8.00
N GLY A 161 5.31 26.93 8.12
CA GLY A 161 5.96 26.81 9.41
C GLY A 161 7.47 27.01 9.30
N LYS A 162 8.12 27.23 10.45
CA LYS A 162 9.58 27.40 10.46
C LYS A 162 10.25 26.06 10.15
N PRO A 163 11.35 26.03 9.38
CA PRO A 163 12.09 24.80 9.04
C PRO A 163 12.32 23.83 10.19
N ARG A 164 12.72 24.36 11.36
CA ARG A 164 12.94 23.57 12.58
C ARG A 164 11.67 22.90 13.08
N GLU A 165 10.52 23.57 13.03
CA GLU A 165 9.25 23.01 13.48
C GLU A 165 8.79 21.88 12.57
N VAL A 166 8.93 22.07 11.25
CA VAL A 166 8.62 21.05 10.24
C VAL A 166 9.55 19.84 10.38
N LEU A 167 10.83 20.06 10.65
CA LEU A 167 11.79 19.00 10.93
C LEU A 167 11.44 18.22 12.21
N LEU A 168 11.16 18.91 13.31
CA LEU A 168 10.74 18.26 14.56
C LEU A 168 9.43 17.47 14.39
N LEU A 169 8.51 17.99 13.57
CA LEU A 169 7.30 17.28 13.20
C LEU A 169 7.60 15.99 12.42
N LEU A 170 8.50 16.04 11.43
CA LEU A 170 8.96 14.85 10.72
C LEU A 170 9.54 13.82 11.69
N LEU A 171 10.50 14.23 12.53
CA LEU A 171 11.17 13.34 13.50
C LEU A 171 10.17 12.69 14.45
N LYS A 172 9.15 13.43 14.91
CA LYS A 172 8.06 12.89 15.73
C LYS A 172 7.23 11.83 14.99
N LEU A 173 6.93 12.05 13.71
CA LEU A 173 6.20 11.07 12.90
C LEU A 173 7.03 9.84 12.56
N LEU A 174 8.35 9.99 12.42
CA LEU A 174 9.25 8.88 12.12
C LEU A 174 9.17 7.76 13.17
N ILE A 175 8.97 8.10 14.45
CA ILE A 175 8.79 7.10 15.52
C ILE A 175 7.63 6.15 15.18
N LYS A 176 6.46 6.70 14.84
CA LYS A 176 5.29 5.90 14.47
C LYS A 176 5.47 5.21 13.12
N PHE A 177 6.16 5.86 12.19
CA PHE A 177 6.45 5.31 10.86
C PHE A 177 7.34 4.08 10.94
N TYR A 178 8.40 4.07 11.74
CA TYR A 178 9.25 2.89 11.88
C TYR A 178 8.50 1.70 12.49
N VAL A 179 7.75 1.92 13.58
CA VAL A 179 6.89 0.89 14.19
C VAL A 179 5.86 0.38 13.17
N HIS A 180 5.26 1.28 12.39
CA HIS A 180 4.31 0.89 11.35
C HIS A 180 4.96 0.00 10.28
N ASN A 181 6.17 0.31 9.81
CA ASN A 181 6.90 -0.54 8.89
C ASN A 181 7.29 -1.89 9.54
N ALA A 182 7.67 -1.90 10.83
CA ALA A 182 7.95 -3.13 11.58
C ALA A 182 6.72 -4.04 11.60
N ASN A 183 5.55 -3.46 11.86
CA ASN A 183 4.28 -4.19 11.85
C ASN A 183 3.96 -4.75 10.45
N ILE A 184 4.17 -3.99 9.39
CA ILE A 184 3.95 -4.47 8.01
C ILE A 184 4.84 -5.68 7.72
N VAL A 185 6.13 -5.61 8.07
CA VAL A 185 7.09 -6.71 7.88
C VAL A 185 6.66 -7.93 8.68
N ASN A 186 6.38 -7.76 9.97
CA ASN A 186 5.95 -8.85 10.85
C ASN A 186 4.63 -9.50 10.37
N GLN A 187 3.62 -8.68 10.05
CA GLN A 187 2.33 -9.16 9.55
C GLN A 187 2.50 -9.93 8.24
N TYR A 188 3.33 -9.45 7.33
CA TYR A 188 3.62 -10.14 6.08
C TYR A 188 4.27 -11.50 6.33
N GLU A 189 5.26 -11.59 7.21
CA GLU A 189 5.94 -12.84 7.58
C GLU A 189 4.96 -13.83 8.23
N CYS A 190 4.25 -13.41 9.28
CA CYS A 190 3.25 -14.23 9.97
C CYS A 190 2.17 -14.74 9.02
N THR A 191 1.60 -13.85 8.21
CA THR A 191 0.52 -14.20 7.27
C THR A 191 1.04 -15.13 6.18
N THR A 192 2.26 -14.94 5.70
CA THR A 192 2.87 -15.82 4.70
C THR A 192 3.09 -17.22 5.28
N LYS A 193 3.53 -17.33 6.54
CA LYS A 193 3.69 -18.61 7.23
C LYS A 193 2.35 -19.34 7.35
N LEU A 194 1.33 -18.67 7.89
CA LEU A 194 -0.02 -19.23 8.07
C LEU A 194 -0.65 -19.71 6.75
N LYS A 195 -0.43 -18.99 5.65
CA LYS A 195 -0.95 -19.36 4.32
C LYS A 195 -0.22 -20.52 3.66
N ARG A 196 1.06 -20.73 4.00
CA ARG A 196 1.88 -21.80 3.40
C ARG A 196 1.62 -23.14 4.05
N GLU A 197 1.54 -23.15 5.37
CA GLU A 197 1.40 -24.34 6.19
C GLU A 197 0.31 -24.08 7.24
N PRO A 198 -0.99 -24.12 6.84
CA PRO A 198 -2.08 -24.04 7.80
C PRO A 198 -2.02 -25.25 8.74
N GLU A 199 -2.35 -25.06 10.02
CA GLU A 199 -2.38 -26.15 10.99
C GLU A 199 -3.48 -27.18 10.64
N SER A 200 -3.27 -28.44 11.04
CA SER A 200 -4.28 -29.49 10.89
C SER A 200 -5.55 -29.09 11.64
N ASN A 201 -6.71 -29.17 10.98
CA ASN A 201 -8.02 -28.69 11.47
C ASN A 201 -8.15 -27.17 11.67
N SER A 202 -7.26 -26.37 11.08
CA SER A 202 -7.43 -24.92 11.02
C SER A 202 -7.77 -24.44 9.61
N VAL A 203 -8.43 -23.29 9.54
CA VAL A 203 -8.68 -22.57 8.29
C VAL A 203 -8.13 -21.16 8.39
N VAL A 204 -7.42 -20.71 7.37
CA VAL A 204 -6.95 -19.33 7.28
C VAL A 204 -7.83 -18.60 6.28
N ILE A 205 -8.64 -17.67 6.77
CA ILE A 205 -9.48 -16.79 5.95
C ILE A 205 -8.77 -15.44 5.84
N HIS A 206 -8.33 -15.11 4.63
CA HIS A 206 -7.72 -13.83 4.32
C HIS A 206 -8.72 -12.97 3.54
N MET A 207 -9.20 -11.89 4.15
CA MET A 207 -10.23 -11.01 3.61
C MET A 207 -9.76 -9.56 3.57
N ASP A 208 -10.35 -8.79 2.67
CA ASP A 208 -10.21 -7.33 2.61
C ASP A 208 -11.51 -6.66 3.07
N PHE A 209 -11.50 -5.34 3.26
CA PHE A 209 -12.74 -4.61 3.54
C PHE A 209 -13.73 -4.73 2.38
N SER A 210 -15.03 -4.72 2.70
CA SER A 210 -16.07 -4.57 1.70
C SER A 210 -15.97 -3.19 1.06
N GLU A 211 -16.16 -3.12 -0.25
CA GLU A 211 -16.18 -1.86 -0.98
C GLU A 211 -17.54 -1.65 -1.64
N ASN A 212 -18.01 -0.40 -1.64
CA ASN A 212 -19.29 -0.02 -2.22
C ASN A 212 -19.13 0.30 -3.71
N TYR A 213 -19.76 -0.49 -4.57
CA TYR A 213 -19.77 -0.29 -6.01
C TYR A 213 -21.10 0.28 -6.46
N SER A 214 -21.06 1.40 -7.18
CA SER A 214 -22.25 1.93 -7.85
C SER A 214 -22.66 1.03 -9.02
N ILE A 215 -23.95 0.68 -9.06
CA ILE A 215 -24.54 -0.02 -10.19
C ILE A 215 -24.76 1.01 -11.31
N LYS A 216 -24.33 0.65 -12.52
CA LYS A 216 -24.50 1.46 -13.72
C LYS A 216 -25.31 0.68 -14.75
N TYR A 217 -26.31 1.33 -15.36
CA TYR A 217 -27.00 0.73 -16.51
C TYR A 217 -26.15 0.86 -17.78
N ASN A 218 -26.42 0.02 -18.77
CA ASN A 218 -25.77 0.11 -20.08
C ASN A 218 -26.04 1.48 -20.77
N THR A 219 -27.26 1.99 -20.60
CA THR A 219 -27.69 3.32 -21.02
C THR A 219 -28.44 4.00 -19.88
N GLU A 220 -28.07 5.23 -19.54
CA GLU A 220 -28.63 5.98 -18.41
C GLU A 220 -29.31 7.26 -18.93
N ILE A 221 -30.52 7.55 -18.44
CA ILE A 221 -31.18 8.83 -18.67
C ILE A 221 -30.55 9.91 -17.79
N GLN A 222 -30.63 11.17 -18.21
CA GLN A 222 -29.96 12.29 -17.55
C GLN A 222 -30.38 12.47 -16.07
N SER A 223 -31.64 12.16 -15.72
CA SER A 223 -32.14 12.26 -14.34
C SER A 223 -31.45 11.29 -13.37
N LEU A 224 -30.87 10.17 -13.85
CA LEU A 224 -30.13 9.23 -13.02
C LEU A 224 -28.77 9.79 -12.56
N HIS A 225 -28.25 10.83 -13.23
CA HIS A 225 -27.04 11.53 -12.82
C HIS A 225 -27.28 12.55 -11.70
N PHE A 226 -28.55 12.90 -11.43
CA PHE A 226 -28.94 13.84 -10.39
C PHE A 226 -29.54 13.12 -9.18
N GLY A 227 -28.91 13.26 -8.02
CA GLY A 227 -29.40 12.69 -6.76
C GLY A 227 -29.03 11.21 -6.54
N GLY A 228 -29.19 10.74 -5.30
CA GLY A 228 -28.79 9.41 -4.82
C GLY A 228 -29.57 8.22 -5.41
N SER A 229 -30.07 8.35 -6.64
CA SER A 229 -30.80 7.32 -7.39
C SER A 229 -29.90 6.18 -7.85
N ARG A 230 -28.57 6.36 -7.77
CA ARG A 230 -27.61 5.29 -8.04
C ARG A 230 -27.55 4.32 -6.87
N MET A 231 -28.06 3.12 -7.08
CA MET A 231 -27.90 2.01 -6.17
C MET A 231 -26.41 1.67 -6.01
N GLN A 232 -26.05 1.26 -4.80
CA GLN A 232 -24.73 0.73 -4.49
C GLN A 232 -24.87 -0.67 -3.92
N ILE A 233 -23.91 -1.53 -4.25
CA ILE A 233 -23.77 -2.86 -3.65
C ILE A 233 -22.41 -2.96 -2.99
N SER A 234 -22.34 -3.66 -1.87
CA SER A 234 -21.09 -3.99 -1.21
C SER A 234 -20.57 -5.31 -1.77
N LEU A 235 -19.32 -5.32 -2.24
CA LEU A 235 -18.60 -6.55 -2.59
C LEU A 235 -17.52 -6.80 -1.54
N HIS A 236 -17.46 -8.02 -1.03
CA HIS A 236 -16.46 -8.44 -0.05
C HIS A 236 -15.69 -9.65 -0.58
N THR A 237 -14.38 -9.47 -0.77
CA THR A 237 -13.51 -10.51 -1.33
C THR A 237 -12.74 -11.22 -0.23
N SER A 238 -12.62 -12.54 -0.37
CA SER A 238 -11.83 -13.35 0.57
C SER A 238 -11.19 -14.53 -0.12
N VAL A 239 -10.11 -15.02 0.48
CA VAL A 239 -9.36 -16.19 0.04
C VAL A 239 -9.14 -17.10 1.24
N ILE A 240 -9.50 -18.37 1.07
CA ILE A 240 -9.43 -19.41 2.09
C ILE A 240 -8.27 -20.33 1.78
N TYR A 241 -7.50 -20.66 2.81
CA TYR A 241 -6.41 -21.62 2.78
C TYR A 241 -6.74 -22.75 3.75
N LEU A 242 -6.74 -23.99 3.26
CA LEU A 242 -7.04 -25.20 4.00
C LEU A 242 -5.78 -26.07 4.05
N SER A 243 -5.53 -26.75 5.15
CA SER A 243 -4.40 -27.70 5.26
C SER A 243 -4.59 -28.93 4.35
N SER A 244 -5.83 -29.33 4.10
CA SER A 244 -6.19 -30.46 3.22
C SER A 244 -6.08 -30.15 1.72
N SER A 245 -5.89 -28.89 1.33
CA SER A 245 -5.87 -28.47 -0.07
C SER A 245 -4.72 -27.52 -0.37
N SER A 246 -3.90 -27.89 -1.37
CA SER A 246 -2.81 -27.04 -1.85
C SER A 246 -3.32 -25.82 -2.65
N THR A 247 -4.58 -25.84 -3.09
CA THR A 247 -5.18 -24.77 -3.88
C THR A 247 -6.10 -23.89 -3.03
N PRO A 248 -5.83 -22.57 -2.92
CA PRO A 248 -6.69 -21.68 -2.16
C PRO A 248 -8.02 -21.43 -2.86
N ILE A 249 -9.09 -21.30 -2.08
CA ILE A 249 -10.45 -21.05 -2.58
C ILE A 249 -10.75 -19.56 -2.50
N SER A 250 -11.27 -18.96 -3.57
CA SER A 250 -11.60 -17.52 -3.61
C SER A 250 -13.10 -17.32 -3.54
N PHE A 251 -13.55 -16.39 -2.69
CA PHE A 251 -14.96 -16.01 -2.54
C PHE A 251 -15.14 -14.52 -2.80
N CYS A 252 -16.30 -14.18 -3.36
CA CYS A 252 -16.83 -12.83 -3.41
C CYS A 252 -18.28 -12.90 -2.93
N THR A 253 -18.57 -12.32 -1.78
CA THR A 253 -19.95 -12.17 -1.29
C THR A 253 -20.42 -10.77 -1.63
N TYR A 254 -21.71 -10.63 -1.94
CA TYR A 254 -22.32 -9.35 -2.25
C TYR A 254 -23.52 -9.08 -1.34
N SER A 255 -23.79 -7.80 -1.09
CA SER A 255 -24.91 -7.34 -0.28
C SER A 255 -25.44 -6.01 -0.79
N ASP A 256 -26.73 -5.76 -0.64
CA ASP A 256 -27.36 -4.46 -0.83
C ASP A 256 -27.08 -3.50 0.34
N SER A 257 -26.60 -4.02 1.47
CA SER A 257 -26.19 -3.21 2.62
C SER A 257 -24.85 -2.54 2.37
N VAL A 258 -24.83 -1.20 2.40
CA VAL A 258 -23.63 -0.35 2.25
C VAL A 258 -22.88 -0.08 3.56
N ARG A 259 -23.20 -0.85 4.61
CA ARG A 259 -22.60 -0.73 5.95
C ARG A 259 -21.21 -1.39 5.97
N HIS A 260 -20.32 -0.85 6.80
CA HIS A 260 -18.95 -1.35 7.00
C HIS A 260 -18.63 -1.63 8.48
N ASP A 261 -19.67 -1.82 9.30
CA ASP A 261 -19.51 -2.16 10.71
C ASP A 261 -19.32 -3.68 10.89
N ALA A 262 -19.04 -4.08 12.13
CA ALA A 262 -18.79 -5.48 12.47
C ALA A 262 -19.95 -6.41 12.06
N ALA A 263 -21.21 -5.96 12.15
CA ALA A 263 -22.35 -6.77 11.77
C ALA A 263 -22.40 -7.02 10.25
N ALA A 264 -22.10 -6.00 9.45
CA ALA A 264 -21.98 -6.14 8.00
C ALA A 264 -20.87 -7.12 7.61
N VAL A 265 -19.70 -7.03 8.27
CA VAL A 265 -18.60 -7.98 8.07
C VAL A 265 -19.03 -9.41 8.39
N TRP A 266 -19.72 -9.63 9.50
CA TRP A 266 -20.27 -10.95 9.85
C TRP A 266 -21.26 -11.47 8.80
N GLY A 267 -22.10 -10.60 8.25
CA GLY A 267 -23.01 -10.96 7.15
C GLY A 267 -22.28 -11.55 5.94
N HIS A 268 -21.10 -11.02 5.61
CA HIS A 268 -20.24 -11.56 4.56
C HIS A 268 -19.50 -12.85 4.96
N ILE A 269 -19.13 -13.01 6.23
CA ILE A 269 -18.35 -14.15 6.74
C ILE A 269 -19.21 -15.40 6.98
N ILE A 270 -20.43 -15.26 7.51
CA ILE A 270 -21.34 -16.39 7.80
C ILE A 270 -21.52 -17.36 6.62
N PRO A 271 -21.83 -16.91 5.39
CA PRO A 271 -21.98 -17.83 4.26
C PRO A 271 -20.67 -18.55 3.89
N ILE A 272 -19.53 -17.90 4.12
CA ILE A 272 -18.21 -18.51 3.91
C ILE A 272 -17.97 -19.62 4.95
N LEU A 273 -18.26 -19.36 6.23
CA LEU A 273 -18.11 -20.36 7.29
C LEU A 273 -19.03 -21.57 7.06
N ARG A 274 -20.30 -21.34 6.67
CA ARG A 274 -21.24 -22.41 6.30
C ARG A 274 -20.77 -23.23 5.10
N TYR A 275 -20.09 -22.60 4.15
CA TYR A 275 -19.50 -23.32 3.03
C TYR A 275 -18.34 -24.20 3.51
N ILE A 276 -17.43 -23.66 4.33
CA ILE A 276 -16.31 -24.42 4.91
C ILE A 276 -16.84 -25.63 5.68
N GLU A 277 -17.84 -25.45 6.55
CA GLU A 277 -18.42 -26.54 7.35
C GLU A 277 -18.98 -27.69 6.50
N LYS A 278 -19.51 -27.39 5.31
CA LYS A 278 -20.09 -28.41 4.41
C LYS A 278 -19.08 -29.09 3.49
N THR A 279 -17.92 -28.47 3.28
CA THR A 279 -16.99 -28.87 2.21
C THR A 279 -15.58 -29.18 2.69
N ALA A 280 -15.21 -28.72 3.88
CA ALA A 280 -13.98 -29.12 4.52
C ALA A 280 -14.11 -30.59 5.00
N PRO A 281 -13.08 -31.41 4.76
CA PRO A 281 -13.03 -32.79 5.24
C PRO A 281 -12.95 -32.89 6.76
#